data_AF-A0A3P7IF95-F1
#
_entry.id   AF-A0A3P7IF95-F1
#
_cell.length_a   1.000
_cell.length_b   1.000
_cell.length_c   1.000
_cell.angle_alpha   90.00
_cell.angle_beta   90.00
_cell.angle_gamma   90.00
#
_symmetry.space_group_name_H-M   'P 1'
#
loop_
_entity.id
_entity.type
_entity.pdbx_description
1 polymer ?
#
loop_
_entity_poly.entity_id
_entity_poly.type
_entity_poly.pdbx_seq_one_letter_code
_entity_poly.pdbx_strand_id
1 'polypeptide(L)'
;MRRLAREAEMKKRRDFESDAMKNTATQFISSSRIIDPLSNESINPKMIKAELLSAVERLGPSLPPNTLDLLIDQLGGPEYVAEMTGRKGRIVTREDGEVEYELRHAGADVPLELMNMDEKDKFMKGEKKIAIISEAASSGISLQSDRRAQNTRRRVHITLELPWSADKAIQQFGQPLFHLL
;
A
#
# COMPACT_ATOMS: atom_id res chain seq x y z
N MET A 1 3.43 12.97 38.28
CA MET A 1 4.68 12.15 38.32
C MET A 1 4.67 10.95 37.38
N ARG A 2 3.63 10.08 37.33
CA ARG A 2 3.63 8.85 36.50
C ARG A 2 3.59 9.04 34.97
N ARG A 3 3.01 10.13 34.45
CA ARG A 3 2.87 10.39 32.99
C ARG A 3 4.20 10.78 32.33
N LEU A 4 4.96 11.66 32.98
CA LEU A 4 6.25 12.14 32.50
C LEU A 4 7.31 11.04 32.46
N ALA A 5 7.30 10.11 33.43
CA ALA A 5 8.20 8.95 33.43
C ALA A 5 7.93 8.01 32.24
N ARG A 6 6.65 7.80 31.88
CA ARG A 6 6.24 6.94 30.76
C ARG A 6 6.57 7.55 29.40
N GLU A 7 6.41 8.87 29.27
CA GLU A 7 6.80 9.62 28.06
C GLU A 7 8.31 9.64 27.85
N ALA A 8 9.10 9.79 28.92
CA ALA A 8 10.56 9.73 28.85
C ALA A 8 11.07 8.33 28.45
N GLU A 9 10.41 7.27 28.94
CA GLU A 9 10.77 5.88 28.61
C GLU A 9 10.42 5.53 27.15
N MET A 10 9.27 5.98 26.64
CA MET A 10 8.90 5.83 25.23
C MET A 10 9.78 6.66 24.30
N LYS A 11 10.21 7.85 24.73
CA LYS A 11 11.17 8.65 23.96
C LYS A 11 12.52 7.95 23.90
N LYS A 12 13.02 7.46 25.04
CA LYS A 12 14.28 6.72 25.14
C LYS A 12 14.28 5.42 24.32
N ARG A 13 13.14 4.69 24.28
CA ARG A 13 12.98 3.49 23.42
C ARG A 13 12.98 3.84 21.93
N ARG A 14 12.27 4.90 21.53
CA ARG A 14 12.25 5.36 20.12
C ARG A 14 13.60 5.89 19.66
N ASP A 15 14.30 6.62 20.54
CA ASP A 15 15.64 7.12 20.24
C ASP A 15 16.64 5.95 20.14
N PHE A 16 16.53 4.94 21.01
CA PHE A 16 17.35 3.72 20.96
C PHE A 16 17.05 2.83 19.73
N GLU A 17 15.78 2.65 19.37
CA GLU A 17 15.40 1.97 18.12
C GLU A 17 15.88 2.75 16.89
N SER A 18 15.75 4.09 16.89
CA SER A 18 16.22 4.94 15.79
C SER A 18 17.74 4.84 15.60
N ASP A 19 18.51 4.87 16.68
CA ASP A 19 19.97 4.78 16.62
C ASP A 19 20.43 3.35 16.28
N ALA A 20 19.74 2.31 16.76
CA ALA A 20 20.00 0.93 16.36
C ALA A 20 19.70 0.70 14.86
N MET A 21 18.59 1.25 14.35
CA MET A 21 18.23 1.18 12.93
C MET A 21 19.18 1.98 12.04
N LYS A 22 19.62 3.18 12.47
CA LYS A 22 20.62 3.99 11.77
C LYS A 22 21.97 3.30 11.69
N ASN A 23 22.45 2.72 12.79
CA ASN A 23 23.71 1.99 12.82
C ASN A 23 23.66 0.74 11.92
N THR A 24 22.52 0.04 11.89
CA THR A 24 22.33 -1.13 11.01
C THR A 24 22.34 -0.73 9.53
N ALA A 25 21.71 0.40 9.19
CA ALA A 25 21.66 0.90 7.81
C ALA A 25 23.00 1.45 7.31
N THR A 26 23.75 2.20 8.13
CA THR A 26 25.08 2.71 7.75
C THR A 26 26.10 1.59 7.62
N GLN A 27 26.05 0.60 8.52
CA GLN A 27 26.90 -0.59 8.46
C GLN A 27 26.58 -1.46 7.23
N PHE A 28 25.31 -1.53 6.84
CA PHE A 28 24.86 -2.16 5.61
C PHE A 28 25.38 -1.46 4.35
N ILE A 29 25.23 -0.12 4.25
CA ILE A 29 25.73 0.69 3.14
C ILE A 29 27.26 0.56 3.02
N SER A 30 27.97 0.57 4.15
CA SER A 30 29.43 0.44 4.17
C SER A 30 29.93 -0.98 3.86
N SER A 31 29.12 -2.01 4.10
CA SER A 31 29.45 -3.41 3.76
C SER A 31 29.22 -3.76 2.28
N SER A 32 28.40 -2.96 1.60
CA SER A 32 28.09 -3.14 0.20
C SER A 32 29.15 -2.38 -0.60
N ARG A 33 30.15 -3.08 -1.18
CA ARG A 33 31.21 -2.49 -2.02
C ARG A 33 30.68 -1.96 -3.37
N ILE A 34 29.57 -1.24 -3.36
CA ILE A 34 28.89 -0.76 -4.56
C ILE A 34 29.34 0.67 -4.89
N ILE A 35 29.91 1.40 -3.93
CA ILE A 35 30.37 2.78 -4.12
C ILE A 35 31.75 2.95 -3.47
N ASP A 36 32.77 2.34 -4.07
CA ASP A 36 34.13 2.84 -3.89
C ASP A 36 34.42 3.84 -5.02
N PRO A 37 34.50 5.15 -4.75
CA PRO A 37 34.78 6.15 -5.78
C PRO A 37 36.19 5.98 -6.40
N LEU A 38 37.01 5.06 -5.90
CA LEU A 38 38.37 4.77 -6.37
C LEU A 38 38.48 3.45 -7.17
N SER A 39 37.43 2.61 -7.23
CA SER A 39 37.50 1.34 -7.95
C SER A 39 37.18 1.51 -9.43
N ASN A 40 38.20 1.38 -10.29
CA ASN A 40 38.07 1.43 -11.75
C ASN A 40 37.59 0.08 -12.36
N GLU A 41 36.97 -0.80 -11.56
CA GLU A 41 36.47 -2.10 -12.02
C GLU A 41 35.13 -1.93 -12.73
N SER A 42 34.98 -2.63 -13.87
CA SER A 42 33.71 -2.72 -14.58
C SER A 42 32.64 -3.31 -13.66
N ILE A 43 31.72 -2.47 -13.21
CA ILE A 43 30.60 -2.85 -12.36
C ILE A 43 29.80 -3.96 -13.05
N ASN A 44 29.87 -5.19 -12.52
CA ASN A 44 29.14 -6.32 -13.06
C ASN A 44 27.68 -6.28 -12.54
N PRO A 45 26.67 -6.02 -13.40
CA PRO A 45 25.29 -5.89 -12.96
C PRO A 45 24.72 -7.16 -12.32
N LYS A 46 25.30 -8.34 -12.62
CA LYS A 46 24.89 -9.60 -11.99
C LYS A 46 25.32 -9.69 -10.52
N MET A 47 26.48 -9.12 -10.18
CA MET A 47 27.00 -9.12 -8.82
C MET A 47 26.20 -8.16 -7.93
N ILE A 48 25.90 -6.96 -8.44
CA ILE A 48 24.99 -6.02 -7.77
C ILE A 48 23.63 -6.67 -7.52
N LYS A 49 23.07 -7.34 -8.53
CA LYS A 49 21.78 -8.04 -8.37
C LYS A 49 21.84 -9.08 -7.25
N ALA A 50 22.90 -9.89 -7.19
CA ALA A 50 23.06 -10.93 -6.17
C ALA A 50 23.17 -10.35 -4.76
N GLU A 51 23.95 -9.28 -4.59
CA GLU A 51 24.08 -8.60 -3.29
C GLU A 51 22.79 -7.92 -2.84
N LEU A 52 22.08 -7.26 -3.76
CA LEU A 52 20.77 -6.65 -3.46
C LEU A 52 19.74 -7.70 -3.06
N LEU A 53 19.73 -8.88 -3.70
CA LEU A 53 18.84 -9.98 -3.31
C LEU A 53 19.18 -10.51 -1.91
N SER A 54 20.46 -10.72 -1.61
CA SER A 54 20.90 -11.15 -0.28
C SER A 54 20.57 -10.14 0.82
N ALA A 55 20.69 -8.84 0.49
CA ALA A 55 20.26 -7.76 1.35
C ALA A 55 18.75 -7.80 1.63
N VAL A 56 17.94 -8.01 0.59
CA VAL A 56 16.48 -8.12 0.71
C VAL A 56 16.09 -9.32 1.57
N GLU A 57 16.73 -10.48 1.40
CA GLU A 57 16.47 -11.66 2.25
C GLU A 57 16.79 -11.40 3.72
N ARG A 58 17.91 -10.73 4.00
CA ARG A 58 18.31 -10.38 5.38
C ARG A 58 17.40 -9.33 6.01
N LEU A 59 16.94 -8.36 5.22
CA LEU A 59 16.10 -7.25 5.71
C LEU A 59 14.60 -7.59 5.71
N GLY A 60 14.17 -8.58 4.93
CA GLY A 60 12.77 -9.00 4.78
C GLY A 60 12.01 -9.10 6.11
N PRO A 61 12.53 -9.79 7.14
CA PRO A 61 11.87 -9.91 8.44
C PRO A 61 11.73 -8.59 9.23
N SER A 62 12.57 -7.60 8.91
CA SER A 62 12.59 -6.29 9.57
C SER A 62 11.81 -5.21 8.81
N LEU A 63 11.44 -5.49 7.56
CA LEU A 63 10.68 -4.55 6.74
C LEU A 63 9.20 -4.62 7.16
N PRO A 64 8.55 -3.45 7.33
CA PRO A 64 7.13 -3.43 7.63
C PRO A 64 6.34 -4.11 6.50
N PRO A 65 5.26 -4.84 6.84
CA PRO A 65 4.41 -5.43 5.83
C PRO A 65 3.83 -4.33 4.94
N ASN A 66 3.47 -4.70 3.71
CA ASN A 66 2.82 -3.77 2.80
C ASN A 66 1.58 -3.16 3.47
N THR A 67 1.52 -1.83 3.54
CA THR A 67 0.49 -1.11 4.28
C THR A 67 -0.92 -1.36 3.73
N LEU A 68 -1.05 -1.58 2.42
CA LEU A 68 -2.33 -1.91 1.79
C LEU A 68 -2.80 -3.31 2.19
N ASP A 69 -1.87 -4.28 2.22
CA ASP A 69 -2.19 -5.67 2.53
C ASP A 69 -2.59 -5.79 4.01
N LEU A 70 -1.85 -5.10 4.90
CA LEU A 70 -2.20 -4.96 6.32
C LEU A 70 -3.58 -4.28 6.52
N LEU A 71 -3.87 -3.23 5.75
CA LEU A 71 -5.15 -2.53 5.83
C LEU A 71 -6.30 -3.44 5.39
N ILE A 72 -6.15 -4.16 4.28
CA ILE A 72 -7.17 -5.10 3.79
C ILE A 72 -7.43 -6.18 4.83
N ASP A 73 -6.38 -6.75 5.43
CA ASP A 73 -6.49 -7.75 6.49
C ASP A 73 -7.26 -7.22 7.70
N GLN A 74 -6.89 -6.04 8.21
CA GLN A 74 -7.59 -5.39 9.34
C GLN A 74 -9.06 -5.07 9.04
N LEU A 75 -9.41 -4.89 7.77
CA LEU A 75 -10.78 -4.65 7.31
C LEU A 75 -11.60 -5.94 7.09
N GLY A 76 -11.03 -7.11 7.45
CA GLY A 76 -11.67 -8.42 7.37
C GLY A 76 -11.25 -9.24 6.17
N GLY A 77 -10.27 -8.77 5.38
CA GLY A 77 -9.73 -9.47 4.23
C GLY A 77 -10.36 -9.06 2.89
N PRO A 78 -9.88 -9.65 1.78
CA PRO A 78 -10.22 -9.26 0.42
C PRO A 78 -11.68 -9.51 0.03
N GLU A 79 -12.38 -10.39 0.75
CA GLU A 79 -13.81 -10.66 0.51
C GLU A 79 -14.72 -9.50 0.92
N TYR A 80 -14.31 -8.67 1.87
CA TYR A 80 -15.10 -7.52 2.36
C TYR A 80 -14.71 -6.19 1.72
N VAL A 81 -13.53 -6.16 1.09
CA VAL A 81 -12.88 -4.97 0.53
C VAL A 81 -12.82 -5.05 -0.99
N ALA A 82 -13.45 -4.08 -1.65
CA ALA A 82 -13.33 -3.88 -3.08
C ALA A 82 -12.03 -3.13 -3.39
N GLU A 83 -11.03 -3.85 -3.89
CA GLU A 83 -9.72 -3.29 -4.20
C GLU A 83 -9.63 -2.85 -5.67
N MET A 84 -9.70 -1.54 -5.91
CA MET A 84 -9.53 -0.92 -7.23
C MET A 84 -8.17 -0.22 -7.29
N THR A 85 -7.11 -1.01 -7.39
CA THR A 85 -5.72 -0.51 -7.46
C THR A 85 -5.02 -0.99 -8.74
N GLY A 86 -3.80 -0.50 -8.97
CA GLY A 86 -2.95 -0.92 -10.08
C GLY A 86 -2.15 -2.22 -9.83
N ARG A 87 -2.23 -2.82 -8.63
CA ARG A 87 -1.41 -4.00 -8.29
C ARG A 87 -1.99 -5.27 -8.94
N LYS A 88 -1.15 -6.21 -9.38
CA LYS A 88 -1.63 -7.48 -9.97
C LYS A 88 -1.84 -8.59 -8.94
N GLY A 89 -1.15 -8.50 -7.81
CA GLY A 89 -1.28 -9.43 -6.70
C GLY A 89 -0.96 -8.77 -5.38
N ARG A 90 -1.32 -9.49 -4.32
CA ARG A 90 -1.20 -9.11 -2.92
C ARG A 90 -0.53 -10.25 -2.16
N ILE A 91 0.03 -9.93 -1.01
CA ILE A 91 0.51 -10.93 -0.08
C ILE A 91 -0.59 -11.13 0.95
N VAL A 92 -1.06 -12.38 1.12
CA VAL A 92 -2.07 -12.75 2.10
C VAL A 92 -1.43 -13.61 3.17
N THR A 93 -1.65 -13.26 4.42
CA THR A 93 -1.28 -14.13 5.54
C THR A 93 -2.49 -15.00 5.85
N ARG A 94 -2.34 -16.31 5.71
CA ARG A 94 -3.38 -17.28 6.06
C ARG A 94 -3.47 -17.44 7.59
N GLU A 95 -4.55 -18.06 8.07
CA GLU A 95 -4.78 -18.26 9.52
C GLU A 95 -3.71 -19.14 10.20
N ASP A 96 -2.98 -19.94 9.42
CA ASP A 96 -1.84 -20.76 9.83
C ASP A 96 -0.53 -19.95 9.99
N GLY A 97 -0.54 -18.66 9.64
CA GLY A 97 0.63 -17.79 9.65
C GLY A 97 1.50 -17.91 8.40
N GLU A 98 1.11 -18.74 7.42
CA GLU A 98 1.79 -18.84 6.14
C GLU A 98 1.48 -17.62 5.28
N VAL A 99 2.51 -17.14 4.59
CA VAL A 99 2.44 -15.94 3.75
C VAL A 99 2.44 -16.37 2.29
N GLU A 100 1.31 -16.20 1.60
CA GLU A 100 1.15 -16.60 0.21
C GLU A 100 0.97 -15.38 -0.70
N TYR A 101 1.62 -15.42 -1.87
CA TYR A 101 1.37 -14.45 -2.91
C TYR A 101 0.13 -14.86 -3.71
N GLU A 102 -0.94 -14.10 -3.57
CA GLU A 102 -2.18 -14.29 -4.31
C GLU A 102 -2.29 -13.27 -5.44
N LEU A 103 -2.58 -13.75 -6.64
CA LEU A 103 -3.06 -12.89 -7.71
C LEU A 103 -4.47 -12.41 -7.35
N ARG A 104 -4.82 -11.17 -7.74
CA ARG A 104 -6.19 -10.65 -7.53
C ARG A 104 -7.25 -11.46 -8.31
N HIS A 105 -6.83 -12.29 -9.27
CA HIS A 105 -7.73 -13.14 -10.03
C HIS A 105 -7.09 -14.51 -10.34
N ALA A 106 -7.92 -15.56 -10.36
CA ALA A 106 -7.52 -16.93 -10.65
C ALA A 106 -7.36 -17.24 -12.15
N GLY A 107 -7.82 -16.34 -13.03
CA GLY A 107 -7.73 -16.46 -14.49
C GLY A 107 -6.59 -15.63 -15.07
N ALA A 108 -5.77 -16.25 -15.92
CA ALA A 108 -4.70 -15.57 -16.65
C ALA A 108 -5.28 -14.48 -17.58
N ASP A 109 -4.68 -13.29 -17.49
CA ASP A 109 -4.76 -12.20 -18.47
C ASP A 109 -6.06 -11.37 -18.54
N VAL A 110 -6.77 -11.20 -17.42
CA VAL A 110 -7.83 -10.17 -17.35
C VAL A 110 -7.19 -8.77 -17.25
N PRO A 111 -7.54 -7.80 -18.12
CA PRO A 111 -7.11 -6.41 -17.98
C PRO A 111 -7.43 -5.83 -16.60
N LEU A 112 -6.48 -5.08 -16.03
CA LEU A 112 -6.64 -4.43 -14.72
C LEU A 112 -7.90 -3.55 -14.65
N GLU A 113 -8.27 -2.93 -15.76
CA GLU A 113 -9.49 -2.13 -15.87
C GLU A 113 -10.74 -2.97 -15.65
N LEU A 114 -10.84 -4.16 -16.26
CA LEU A 114 -11.97 -5.06 -16.07
C LEU A 114 -12.03 -5.59 -14.62
N MET A 115 -10.87 -5.87 -14.01
CA MET A 115 -10.80 -6.25 -12.60
C MET A 115 -11.35 -5.14 -11.69
N ASN A 116 -10.95 -3.89 -11.95
CA ASN A 116 -11.42 -2.75 -11.17
C ASN A 116 -12.92 -2.50 -11.40
N MET A 117 -13.46 -2.77 -12.58
CA MET A 117 -14.90 -2.68 -12.86
C MET A 117 -15.71 -3.75 -12.12
N ASP A 118 -15.23 -4.98 -12.06
CA ASP A 118 -15.88 -6.06 -11.29
C ASP A 118 -15.91 -5.73 -9.78
N GLU A 119 -14.78 -5.28 -9.23
CA GLU A 119 -14.70 -4.84 -7.83
C GLU A 119 -15.61 -3.64 -7.53
N LYS A 120 -15.69 -2.67 -8.46
CA LYS A 120 -16.66 -1.57 -8.40
C LYS A 120 -18.09 -2.10 -8.35
N ASP A 121 -18.45 -3.06 -9.21
CA ASP A 121 -19.79 -3.61 -9.26
C ASP A 121 -20.18 -4.34 -7.97
N LYS A 122 -19.26 -5.14 -7.41
CA LYS A 122 -19.45 -5.81 -6.11
C LYS A 122 -19.71 -4.80 -4.99
N PHE A 123 -18.97 -3.70 -4.97
CA PHE A 123 -19.19 -2.61 -4.01
C PHE A 123 -20.54 -1.90 -4.21
N MET A 124 -20.91 -1.63 -5.46
CA MET A 124 -22.17 -0.95 -5.82
C MET A 124 -23.41 -1.82 -5.63
N LYS A 125 -23.28 -3.16 -5.69
CA LYS A 125 -24.30 -4.13 -5.28
C LYS A 125 -24.38 -4.29 -3.75
N GLY A 126 -23.30 -3.94 -3.05
CA GLY A 126 -23.21 -4.05 -1.59
C GLY A 126 -22.75 -5.42 -1.09
N GLU A 127 -22.23 -6.25 -1.99
CA GLU A 127 -21.52 -7.51 -1.67
C GLU A 127 -20.28 -7.19 -0.84
N LYS A 128 -19.51 -6.20 -1.28
CA LYS A 128 -18.39 -5.61 -0.54
C LYS A 128 -18.80 -4.28 0.07
N LYS A 129 -18.47 -4.06 1.34
CA LYS A 129 -18.91 -2.86 2.09
C LYS A 129 -17.88 -1.75 2.11
N ILE A 130 -16.61 -2.07 1.82
CA ILE A 130 -15.49 -1.16 1.86
C ILE A 130 -14.87 -1.13 0.46
N ALA A 131 -14.45 0.04 0.02
CA ALA A 131 -13.74 0.21 -1.25
C ALA A 131 -12.40 0.92 -0.99
N ILE A 132 -11.34 0.42 -1.60
CA ILE A 132 -10.03 1.07 -1.63
C ILE A 132 -9.71 1.40 -3.07
N ILE A 133 -9.41 2.67 -3.32
CA ILE A 133 -9.06 3.19 -4.64
C ILE A 133 -7.65 3.79 -4.59
N SER A 134 -6.91 3.67 -5.68
CA SER A 134 -5.68 4.43 -5.91
C SER A 134 -5.80 5.28 -7.19
N GLU A 135 -4.77 6.07 -7.52
CA GLU A 135 -4.76 6.86 -8.76
C GLU A 135 -5.01 6.00 -10.01
N ALA A 136 -4.63 4.73 -10.00
CA ALA A 136 -4.90 3.78 -11.10
C ALA A 136 -6.40 3.54 -11.38
N ALA A 137 -7.28 3.91 -10.44
CA ALA A 137 -8.73 3.78 -10.53
C ALA A 137 -9.46 5.13 -10.54
N SER A 138 -8.74 6.26 -10.64
CA SER A 138 -9.35 7.60 -10.53
C SER A 138 -10.19 7.98 -11.76
N SER A 139 -9.95 7.35 -12.90
CA SER A 139 -10.67 7.59 -14.15
C SER A 139 -11.79 6.59 -14.36
N GLY A 140 -13.02 7.08 -14.61
CA GLY A 140 -14.14 6.25 -15.09
C GLY A 140 -14.91 5.45 -14.04
N ILE A 141 -14.53 5.52 -12.75
CA ILE A 141 -15.18 4.77 -11.68
C ILE A 141 -16.03 5.71 -10.81
N SER A 142 -17.36 5.51 -10.84
CA SER A 142 -18.28 6.19 -9.92
C SER A 142 -18.67 5.29 -8.75
N LEU A 143 -18.37 5.76 -7.54
CA LEU A 143 -18.71 5.12 -6.27
C LEU A 143 -19.74 5.94 -5.48
N GLN A 144 -20.59 6.69 -6.16
CA GLN A 144 -21.64 7.45 -5.49
C GLN A 144 -22.79 6.54 -5.04
N SER A 145 -23.41 6.88 -3.91
CA SER A 145 -24.65 6.25 -3.44
C SER A 145 -25.86 6.84 -4.17
N ASP A 146 -25.95 6.64 -5.49
CA ASP A 146 -27.12 7.04 -6.28
C ASP A 146 -28.31 6.10 -6.00
N ARG A 147 -29.54 6.61 -6.15
CA ARG A 147 -30.80 5.85 -6.05
C ARG A 147 -30.89 4.72 -7.08
N ARG A 148 -30.09 4.78 -8.14
CA ARG A 148 -29.98 3.73 -9.17
C ARG A 148 -29.11 2.54 -8.74
N ALA A 149 -28.24 2.73 -7.75
CA ALA A 149 -27.42 1.65 -7.22
C ALA A 149 -28.21 0.84 -6.18
N GLN A 150 -27.97 -0.47 -6.11
CA GLN A 150 -28.58 -1.31 -5.06
C GLN A 150 -28.06 -0.90 -3.68
N ASN A 151 -26.76 -0.59 -3.57
CA ASN A 151 -26.15 -0.10 -2.34
C ASN A 151 -26.27 1.43 -2.20
N THR A 152 -27.35 1.86 -1.54
CA THR A 152 -27.66 3.27 -1.25
C THR A 152 -27.19 3.75 0.13
N ARG A 153 -26.36 2.97 0.83
CA ARG A 153 -25.86 3.33 2.15
C ARG A 153 -25.07 4.65 2.10
N ARG A 154 -25.17 5.43 3.18
CA ARG A 154 -24.32 6.62 3.40
C ARG A 154 -22.86 6.20 3.37
N ARG A 155 -22.04 6.92 2.60
CA ARG A 155 -20.62 6.62 2.39
C ARG A 155 -19.76 7.62 3.14
N VAL A 156 -18.68 7.13 3.76
CA VAL A 156 -17.64 7.95 4.38
C VAL A 156 -16.38 7.77 3.55
N HIS A 157 -15.87 8.87 3.00
CA HIS A 157 -14.61 8.86 2.24
C HIS A 157 -13.48 9.30 3.18
N ILE A 158 -12.50 8.43 3.34
CA ILE A 158 -11.26 8.70 4.09
C ILE A 158 -10.12 8.78 3.08
N THR A 159 -9.37 9.87 3.12
CA THR A 159 -8.20 10.07 2.25
C THR A 159 -6.93 9.88 3.05
N LEU A 160 -6.16 8.86 2.69
CA LEU A 160 -4.89 8.53 3.33
C LEU A 160 -3.72 9.31 2.73
N GLU A 161 -3.79 9.59 1.42
CA GLU A 161 -2.79 10.36 0.69
C GLU A 161 -3.52 11.42 -0.14
N LEU A 162 -3.11 12.68 0.00
CA LEU A 162 -3.63 13.77 -0.80
C LEU A 162 -2.86 13.84 -2.13
N PRO A 163 -3.54 13.97 -3.27
CA PRO A 163 -2.83 14.20 -4.52
C PRO A 163 -2.12 15.56 -4.46
N TRP A 164 -0.99 15.64 -5.16
CA TRP A 164 -0.15 16.84 -5.19
C TRP A 164 -0.86 18.08 -5.75
N SER A 165 -1.96 17.89 -6.48
CA SER A 165 -2.78 18.95 -7.07
C SER A 165 -4.18 18.97 -6.43
N ALA A 166 -4.63 20.17 -6.07
CA ALA A 166 -5.98 20.42 -5.58
C ALA A 166 -7.04 20.04 -6.63
N ASP A 167 -6.78 20.28 -7.92
CA ASP A 167 -7.69 19.92 -9.01
C ASP A 167 -7.87 18.40 -9.10
N LYS A 168 -6.77 17.65 -8.96
CA LYS A 168 -6.83 16.18 -8.88
C LYS A 168 -7.60 15.70 -7.65
N ALA A 169 -7.43 16.39 -6.51
CA ALA A 169 -8.19 16.08 -5.30
C ALA A 169 -9.70 16.25 -5.53
N ILE A 170 -10.10 17.39 -6.09
CA ILE A 170 -11.50 17.71 -6.40
C ILE A 170 -12.11 16.66 -7.34
N GLN A 171 -11.37 16.22 -8.36
CA GLN A 171 -11.81 15.15 -9.25
C GLN A 171 -12.05 13.82 -8.50
N GLN A 172 -11.13 13.45 -7.60
CA GLN A 172 -11.20 12.20 -6.82
C GLN A 172 -12.34 12.19 -5.78
N PHE A 173 -12.69 13.36 -5.21
CA PHE A 173 -13.81 13.49 -4.28
C PHE A 173 -15.18 13.48 -4.95
N GLY A 174 -15.21 13.44 -6.29
CA GLY A 174 -16.39 13.73 -7.09
C GLY A 174 -16.48 15.23 -7.30
N GLN A 175 -16.57 15.62 -8.57
CA GLN A 175 -16.85 17.00 -8.98
C GLN A 175 -18.00 17.56 -8.12
N PRO A 176 -17.78 18.58 -7.28
CA PRO A 176 -18.85 19.51 -7.03
C PRO A 176 -19.14 20.10 -8.39
N LEU A 177 -20.33 19.85 -8.95
CA LEU A 177 -20.83 20.61 -10.09
C LEU A 177 -20.79 22.10 -9.71
N PHE A 178 -19.68 22.79 -9.99
CA PHE A 178 -19.64 24.23 -10.14
C PHE A 178 -19.98 24.51 -11.60
N HIS A 179 -21.28 24.45 -11.89
CA HIS A 179 -21.83 25.20 -13.01
C HIS A 179 -22.71 26.29 -12.43
N LEU A 180 -22.13 27.48 -12.24
CA LEU A 180 -22.79 28.78 -12.19
C LEU A 180 -21.72 29.88 -12.10
N LEU A 181 -21.18 30.26 -13.26
CA LEU A 181 -21.25 31.59 -13.89
C LEU A 181 -20.35 31.62 -15.14
#